data_AF-A0A4U8VB21-F1
#
_entry.id   AF-A0A4U8VB21-F1
#
_cell.length_a   1.000
_cell.length_b   1.000
_cell.length_c   1.000
_cell.angle_alpha   90.00
_cell.angle_beta   90.00
_cell.angle_gamma   90.00
#
_symmetry.space_group_name_H-M   'P 1'
#
loop_
_entity.id
_entity.type
_entity.pdbx_description
1 polymer ?
#
loop_
_entity_poly.entity_id
_entity_poly.type
_entity_poly.pdbx_seq_one_letter_code
_entity_poly.pdbx_strand_id
1 'polypeptide(L)'
;MAATAASKKTATAPAKKAAAKRAAPPARKAPAQRAPRVGLVPSGGAAETPAQIVEQEKAVSRKARKPVADPVVDLNAPVPPPYWDEACQDLMKRDRILRKIIPAYGPAHLVSRGDPFVTLARSVVGQQISVKAAHAVWERVAAACPKLTPAQMLRAGPEKLATCGLSKRKAEYILDLASHFKAGHLHVADWATMDDEDVIAELVQIRGIGRWTAEMFLMFNLMRPNVLPLDDLGLIKAISVNYFSGEPVTRSEAREVAANWEPWRTVATWYLWRSLEPTPVLY
;
A
#
# COMPACT_ATOMS: atom_id res chain seq x y z
N MET A 1 -0.24 75.40 11.39
CA MET A 1 0.97 75.01 12.14
C MET A 1 1.77 74.01 11.30
N ALA A 2 3.08 74.26 11.18
CA ALA A 2 4.22 73.44 10.71
C ALA A 2 3.95 72.14 9.90
N ALA A 3 4.41 71.96 8.65
CA ALA A 3 5.78 71.92 8.09
C ALA A 3 6.52 70.56 8.25
N THR A 4 7.20 70.17 7.16
CA THR A 4 8.40 69.27 7.06
C THR A 4 8.21 67.76 7.32
N ALA A 5 8.92 66.80 6.71
CA ALA A 5 9.99 66.76 5.71
C ALA A 5 10.14 65.31 5.17
N ALA A 6 10.78 65.18 4.01
CA ALA A 6 11.27 63.93 3.44
C ALA A 6 12.59 63.45 4.08
N SER A 7 12.85 62.14 4.14
CA SER A 7 14.17 61.57 3.78
C SER A 7 14.32 60.03 3.91
N LYS A 8 14.79 59.47 2.79
CA LYS A 8 15.92 58.52 2.59
C LYS A 8 15.95 57.14 3.28
N LYS A 9 15.84 56.12 2.41
CA LYS A 9 16.76 55.00 2.14
C LYS A 9 17.75 54.58 3.25
N THR A 10 17.78 53.28 3.54
CA THR A 10 19.03 52.51 3.53
C THR A 10 18.79 51.07 3.07
N ALA A 11 19.62 50.65 2.11
CA ALA A 11 19.74 49.30 1.60
C ALA A 11 20.65 48.48 2.52
N THR A 12 20.41 47.18 2.64
CA THR A 12 21.38 46.24 3.22
C THR A 12 21.52 45.07 2.26
N ALA A 13 22.69 44.99 1.61
CA ALA A 13 23.12 43.86 0.78
C ALA A 13 23.86 42.82 1.66
N PRO A 14 24.07 41.58 1.17
CA PRO A 14 24.19 40.39 2.00
C PRO A 14 25.62 40.07 2.45
N ALA A 15 25.74 39.47 3.63
CA ALA A 15 27.00 38.94 4.15
C ALA A 15 27.34 37.58 3.51
N LYS A 16 28.45 37.53 2.77
CA LYS A 16 29.10 36.32 2.26
C LYS A 16 29.76 35.55 3.42
N LYS A 17 29.40 34.28 3.62
CA LYS A 17 30.20 33.33 4.41
C LYS A 17 30.93 32.37 3.48
N ALA A 18 32.26 32.41 3.56
CA ALA A 18 33.17 31.52 2.86
C ALA A 18 33.18 30.13 3.54
N ALA A 19 32.96 29.08 2.76
CA ALA A 19 33.11 27.68 3.21
C ALA A 19 34.50 27.18 2.78
N ALA A 20 35.34 26.87 3.77
CA ALA A 20 36.64 26.25 3.57
C ALA A 20 36.49 24.76 3.23
N LYS A 21 37.05 24.36 2.08
CA LYS A 21 37.21 22.97 1.65
C LYS A 21 38.15 22.23 2.61
N ARG A 22 37.69 21.12 3.22
CA ARG A 22 38.56 20.13 3.85
C ARG A 22 38.65 18.89 2.95
N ALA A 23 39.88 18.56 2.57
CA ALA A 23 40.24 17.41 1.75
C ALA A 23 40.19 16.10 2.54
N ALA A 24 39.78 15.02 1.87
CA ALA A 24 39.75 13.65 2.40
C ALA A 24 41.16 13.01 2.36
N PRO A 25 41.52 12.15 3.34
CA PRO A 25 42.77 11.37 3.30
C PRO A 25 42.66 10.13 2.40
N PRO A 26 43.76 9.67 1.77
CA PRO A 26 43.73 8.61 0.76
C PRO A 26 43.68 7.19 1.35
N ALA A 27 43.11 6.28 0.56
CA ALA A 27 42.91 4.86 0.84
C ALA A 27 44.21 4.05 0.95
N ARG A 28 44.24 3.11 1.90
CA ARG A 28 45.35 2.17 2.14
C ARG A 28 45.10 0.87 1.35
N LYS A 29 46.05 0.48 0.49
CA LYS A 29 46.02 -0.76 -0.32
C LYS A 29 46.24 -2.00 0.55
N ALA A 30 45.46 -3.05 0.32
CA ALA A 30 45.68 -4.40 0.86
C ALA A 30 46.37 -5.30 -0.20
N PRO A 31 47.36 -6.15 0.16
CA PRO A 31 48.00 -7.05 -0.79
C PRO A 31 47.27 -8.39 -0.94
N ALA A 32 47.33 -8.92 -2.16
CA ALA A 32 46.78 -10.21 -2.58
C ALA A 32 47.71 -11.39 -2.25
N GLN A 33 47.15 -12.53 -1.82
CA GLN A 33 47.80 -13.87 -1.83
C GLN A 33 46.70 -14.94 -2.03
N ARG A 34 46.62 -15.55 -3.23
CA ARG A 34 47.25 -16.82 -3.69
C ARG A 34 46.51 -18.10 -3.25
N ALA A 35 45.95 -18.78 -4.24
CA ALA A 35 45.45 -20.16 -4.18
C ALA A 35 46.61 -21.18 -4.24
N PRO A 36 46.39 -22.39 -3.70
CA PRO A 36 46.69 -23.64 -4.40
C PRO A 36 45.63 -24.72 -4.08
N ARG A 37 45.51 -25.91 -4.69
CA ARG A 37 46.08 -26.61 -5.84
C ARG A 37 45.13 -27.80 -6.13
N VAL A 38 45.06 -28.19 -7.39
CA VAL A 38 44.43 -29.42 -7.90
C VAL A 38 45.18 -30.65 -7.35
N GLY A 39 44.41 -31.66 -6.89
CA GLY A 39 44.91 -32.98 -6.50
C GLY A 39 44.23 -34.07 -7.33
N LEU A 40 45.05 -34.91 -7.97
CA LEU A 40 44.71 -36.02 -8.86
C LEU A 40 43.89 -37.14 -8.19
N VAL A 41 43.12 -37.81 -9.05
CA VAL A 41 42.43 -39.10 -8.87
C VAL A 41 43.45 -40.25 -8.71
N PRO A 42 43.08 -41.33 -8.00
CA PRO A 42 43.41 -42.66 -8.47
C PRO A 42 42.17 -43.55 -8.65
N SER A 43 42.18 -44.20 -9.81
CA SER A 43 41.29 -45.27 -10.28
C SER A 43 41.43 -46.52 -9.42
N GLY A 44 40.29 -47.16 -9.12
CA GLY A 44 40.22 -48.50 -8.52
C GLY A 44 38.79 -49.00 -8.59
N GLY A 45 38.43 -49.68 -9.68
CA GLY A 45 37.10 -50.23 -9.90
C GLY A 45 36.83 -51.51 -9.09
N ALA A 46 35.59 -51.64 -8.65
CA ALA A 46 34.93 -52.93 -8.48
C ALA A 46 33.60 -52.83 -9.23
N ALA A 47 33.44 -53.65 -10.27
CA ALA A 47 32.21 -53.74 -11.03
C ALA A 47 31.16 -54.49 -10.21
N GLU A 48 30.02 -53.87 -9.96
CA GLU A 48 28.86 -54.51 -9.31
C GLU A 48 28.26 -55.57 -10.24
N THR A 49 27.82 -56.69 -9.66
CA THR A 49 27.26 -57.82 -10.41
C THR A 49 25.79 -57.57 -10.79
N PRO A 50 25.27 -58.18 -11.87
CA PRO A 50 23.89 -57.98 -12.33
C PRO A 50 22.81 -58.26 -11.27
N ALA A 51 23.11 -59.06 -10.24
CA ALA A 51 22.20 -59.34 -9.13
C ALA A 51 22.02 -58.16 -8.15
N GLN A 52 23.02 -57.29 -8.02
CA GLN A 52 22.99 -56.14 -7.09
C GLN A 52 22.21 -54.94 -7.66
N ILE A 53 22.13 -54.83 -9.00
CA ILE A 53 21.35 -53.79 -9.69
C ILE A 53 19.84 -54.04 -9.54
N VAL A 54 19.40 -55.30 -9.55
CA VAL A 54 17.97 -55.68 -9.47
C VAL A 54 17.38 -55.48 -8.06
N GLU A 55 18.19 -55.63 -7.00
CA GLU A 55 17.73 -55.35 -5.63
C GLU A 55 17.65 -53.84 -5.32
N GLN A 56 18.54 -53.02 -5.90
CA GLN A 56 18.43 -51.56 -5.77
C GLN A 56 17.23 -50.99 -6.56
N GLU A 57 16.89 -51.52 -7.73
CA GLU A 57 15.69 -51.10 -8.48
C GLU A 57 14.37 -51.46 -7.76
N LYS A 58 14.31 -52.60 -7.07
CA LYS A 58 13.12 -52.99 -6.28
C LYS A 58 12.98 -52.21 -4.97
N ALA A 59 14.07 -51.72 -4.39
CA ALA A 59 14.05 -50.86 -3.20
C ALA A 59 13.69 -49.40 -3.51
N VAL A 60 14.01 -48.90 -4.72
CA VAL A 60 13.61 -47.56 -5.17
C VAL A 60 12.13 -47.50 -5.58
N SER A 61 11.53 -48.64 -5.96
CA SER A 61 10.13 -48.73 -6.43
C SER A 61 9.06 -48.84 -5.32
N ARG A 62 9.43 -48.77 -4.02
CA ARG A 62 8.47 -48.88 -2.89
C ARG A 62 8.51 -47.76 -1.86
N LYS A 63 9.08 -46.60 -2.18
CA LYS A 63 8.70 -45.35 -1.49
C LYS A 63 7.53 -44.72 -2.24
N ALA A 64 6.33 -45.07 -1.81
CA ALA A 64 5.10 -44.40 -2.21
C ALA A 64 5.29 -42.89 -2.03
N ARG A 65 5.45 -42.19 -3.16
CA ARG A 65 5.36 -40.73 -3.22
C ARG A 65 3.96 -40.41 -2.72
N LYS A 66 3.83 -39.82 -1.52
CA LYS A 66 2.57 -39.18 -1.15
C LYS A 66 2.20 -38.28 -2.33
N PRO A 67 0.96 -38.34 -2.85
CA PRO A 67 0.56 -37.38 -3.86
C PRO A 67 0.81 -36.01 -3.25
N VAL A 68 1.72 -35.25 -3.85
CA VAL A 68 1.78 -33.81 -3.63
C VAL A 68 0.45 -33.38 -4.20
N ALA A 69 -0.53 -33.17 -3.32
CA ALA A 69 -1.76 -32.54 -3.72
C ALA A 69 -1.33 -31.27 -4.45
N ASP A 70 -1.77 -31.12 -5.71
CA ASP A 70 -1.76 -29.82 -6.35
C ASP A 70 -2.28 -28.83 -5.31
N PRO A 71 -1.64 -27.66 -5.11
CA PRO A 71 -2.13 -26.71 -4.14
C PRO A 71 -3.60 -26.51 -4.47
N VAL A 72 -4.48 -26.93 -3.54
CA VAL A 72 -5.90 -26.71 -3.66
C VAL A 72 -6.02 -25.19 -3.61
N VAL A 73 -6.06 -24.59 -4.80
CA VAL A 73 -6.27 -23.16 -4.94
C VAL A 73 -7.68 -22.95 -4.44
N ASP A 74 -7.78 -22.48 -3.20
CA ASP A 74 -9.06 -22.02 -2.68
C ASP A 74 -9.52 -20.91 -3.61
N LEU A 75 -10.49 -21.22 -4.47
CA LEU A 75 -11.05 -20.29 -5.46
C LEU A 75 -11.73 -19.08 -4.80
N ASN A 76 -11.91 -19.12 -3.47
CA ASN A 76 -12.45 -18.02 -2.66
C ASN A 76 -11.38 -17.31 -1.83
N ALA A 77 -10.10 -17.70 -1.93
CA ALA A 77 -9.03 -16.98 -1.27
C ALA A 77 -8.86 -15.59 -1.93
N PRO A 78 -8.67 -14.53 -1.14
CA PRO A 78 -8.41 -13.20 -1.69
C PRO A 78 -7.23 -13.22 -2.66
N VAL A 79 -7.41 -12.70 -3.87
CA VAL A 79 -6.37 -12.67 -4.90
C VAL A 79 -5.60 -11.34 -4.83
N PRO A 80 -4.26 -11.34 -4.82
CA PRO A 80 -3.47 -10.12 -4.90
C PRO A 80 -3.69 -9.37 -6.23
N PRO A 81 -3.37 -8.07 -6.29
CA PRO A 81 -3.27 -7.39 -7.58
C PRO A 81 -2.27 -8.10 -8.51
N PRO A 82 -2.51 -8.16 -9.83
CA PRO A 82 -1.60 -8.84 -10.77
C PRO A 82 -0.15 -8.36 -10.75
N TYR A 83 0.07 -7.10 -10.35
CA TYR A 83 1.39 -6.47 -10.27
C TYR A 83 2.10 -6.66 -8.92
N TRP A 84 1.47 -7.33 -7.93
CA TRP A 84 1.94 -7.30 -6.54
C TRP A 84 3.34 -7.86 -6.35
N ASP A 85 3.63 -9.01 -6.95
CA ASP A 85 4.93 -9.68 -6.80
C ASP A 85 6.05 -8.91 -7.47
N GLU A 86 5.80 -8.38 -8.68
CA GLU A 86 6.74 -7.51 -9.39
C GLU A 86 7.04 -6.25 -8.57
N ALA A 87 5.99 -5.60 -8.06
CA ALA A 87 6.10 -4.42 -7.22
C ALA A 87 6.95 -4.69 -5.96
N CYS A 88 6.70 -5.82 -5.28
CA CYS A 88 7.48 -6.20 -4.11
C CYS A 88 8.96 -6.40 -4.46
N GLN A 89 9.27 -7.15 -5.52
CA GLN A 89 10.65 -7.39 -5.95
C GLN A 89 11.37 -6.09 -6.28
N ASP A 90 10.71 -5.20 -6.99
CA ASP A 90 11.29 -3.94 -7.43
C ASP A 90 11.51 -2.94 -6.30
N LEU A 91 10.54 -2.81 -5.39
CA LEU A 91 10.68 -1.98 -4.20
C LEU A 91 11.81 -2.49 -3.30
N MET A 92 11.91 -3.82 -3.09
CA MET A 92 13.00 -4.39 -2.31
C MET A 92 14.38 -4.14 -2.96
N LYS A 93 14.48 -4.13 -4.30
CA LYS A 93 15.74 -3.82 -4.99
C LYS A 93 16.18 -2.37 -4.75
N ARG A 94 15.24 -1.42 -4.83
CA ARG A 94 15.52 0.02 -4.88
C ARG A 94 15.49 0.73 -3.52
N ASP A 95 14.80 0.15 -2.53
CA ASP A 95 14.59 0.78 -1.23
C ASP A 95 15.01 -0.13 -0.07
N ARG A 96 15.99 0.33 0.72
CA ARG A 96 16.56 -0.43 1.84
C ARG A 96 15.59 -0.63 3.01
N ILE A 97 14.62 0.27 3.17
CA ILE A 97 13.61 0.20 4.23
C ILE A 97 12.56 -0.83 3.81
N LEU A 98 12.04 -0.73 2.59
CA LEU A 98 11.06 -1.70 2.07
C LEU A 98 11.66 -3.10 1.93
N ARG A 99 12.96 -3.22 1.61
CA ARG A 99 13.71 -4.50 1.65
C ARG A 99 13.63 -5.20 3.02
N LYS A 100 13.53 -4.45 4.11
CA LYS A 100 13.39 -4.99 5.47
C LYS A 100 11.92 -5.25 5.83
N ILE A 101 11.02 -4.34 5.45
CA ILE A 101 9.61 -4.40 5.82
C ILE A 101 8.88 -5.53 5.06
N ILE A 102 9.03 -5.61 3.74
CA ILE A 102 8.24 -6.52 2.90
C ILE A 102 8.34 -8.00 3.36
N PRO A 103 9.54 -8.57 3.57
CA PRO A 103 9.67 -9.96 3.99
C PRO A 103 9.05 -10.28 5.35
N ALA A 104 8.91 -9.27 6.24
CA ALA A 104 8.37 -9.46 7.59
C ALA A 104 6.87 -9.81 7.60
N TYR A 105 6.14 -9.57 6.49
CA TYR A 105 4.70 -9.82 6.40
C TYR A 105 4.33 -10.99 5.46
N GLY A 106 5.32 -11.78 5.02
CA GLY A 106 5.10 -13.02 4.27
C GLY A 106 4.17 -12.84 3.05
N PRO A 107 3.16 -13.71 2.86
CA PRO A 107 2.28 -13.68 1.70
C PRO A 107 1.17 -12.61 1.79
N ALA A 108 1.21 -11.72 2.79
CA ALA A 108 0.17 -10.71 2.93
C ALA A 108 0.18 -9.75 1.73
N HIS A 109 -0.99 -9.47 1.18
CA HIS A 109 -1.17 -8.57 0.04
C HIS A 109 -2.45 -7.73 0.16
N LEU A 110 -2.54 -6.65 -0.63
CA LEU A 110 -3.77 -5.88 -0.75
C LEU A 110 -4.89 -6.75 -1.31
N VAL A 111 -6.11 -6.50 -0.84
CA VAL A 111 -7.32 -7.23 -1.23
C VAL A 111 -8.44 -6.22 -1.46
N SER A 112 -9.16 -6.37 -2.56
CA SER A 112 -10.38 -5.64 -2.84
C SER A 112 -11.62 -6.43 -2.38
N ARG A 113 -12.67 -5.70 -2.00
CA ARG A 113 -14.01 -6.26 -1.73
C ARG A 113 -14.94 -6.23 -2.95
N GLY A 114 -14.48 -5.69 -4.08
CA GLY A 114 -15.15 -5.74 -5.37
C GLY A 114 -16.26 -4.71 -5.58
N ASP A 115 -17.16 -4.48 -4.62
CA ASP A 115 -18.31 -3.58 -4.83
C ASP A 115 -17.96 -2.09 -4.61
N PRO A 116 -18.04 -1.22 -5.65
CA PRO A 116 -17.60 0.16 -5.53
C PRO A 116 -18.44 1.00 -4.57
N PHE A 117 -19.76 0.81 -4.58
CA PHE A 117 -20.66 1.55 -3.70
C PHE A 117 -20.39 1.22 -2.23
N VAL A 118 -20.25 -0.07 -1.92
CA VAL A 118 -19.95 -0.57 -0.58
C VAL A 118 -18.58 -0.08 -0.12
N THR A 119 -17.54 -0.12 -0.96
CA THR A 119 -16.22 0.40 -0.58
C THR A 119 -16.28 1.89 -0.23
N LEU A 120 -16.96 2.71 -1.04
CA LEU A 120 -17.11 4.15 -0.76
C LEU A 120 -17.95 4.39 0.49
N ALA A 121 -19.07 3.67 0.66
CA ALA A 121 -19.92 3.78 1.84
C ALA A 121 -19.17 3.40 3.12
N ARG A 122 -18.40 2.30 3.11
CA ARG A 122 -17.53 1.89 4.23
C ARG A 122 -16.47 2.92 4.55
N SER A 123 -15.89 3.53 3.52
CA SER A 123 -14.91 4.61 3.67
C SER A 123 -15.53 5.82 4.38
N VAL A 124 -16.74 6.23 3.99
CA VAL A 124 -17.51 7.29 4.68
C VAL A 124 -17.81 6.91 6.14
N VAL A 125 -18.20 5.66 6.40
CA VAL A 125 -18.41 5.17 7.77
C VAL A 125 -17.14 5.30 8.61
N GLY A 126 -15.98 4.94 8.05
CA GLY A 126 -14.68 4.90 8.74
C GLY A 126 -14.05 6.26 9.03
N GLN A 127 -14.50 7.36 8.41
CA GLN A 127 -13.90 8.68 8.59
C GLN A 127 -13.81 9.10 10.07
N GLN A 128 -12.64 9.54 10.53
CA GLN A 128 -12.42 10.11 11.87
C GLN A 128 -12.74 9.19 13.06
N ILE A 129 -12.80 7.87 12.86
CA ILE A 129 -13.00 6.89 13.94
C ILE A 129 -12.02 5.72 13.81
N SER A 130 -11.84 4.94 14.87
CA SER A 130 -10.98 3.75 14.82
C SER A 130 -11.57 2.66 13.91
N VAL A 131 -10.71 1.79 13.38
CA VAL A 131 -11.12 0.64 12.55
C VAL A 131 -12.15 -0.25 13.26
N LYS A 132 -11.95 -0.50 14.56
CA LYS A 132 -12.88 -1.28 15.39
C LYS A 132 -14.26 -0.61 15.50
N ALA A 133 -14.28 0.71 15.69
CA ALA A 133 -15.54 1.47 15.74
C ALA A 133 -16.24 1.49 14.38
N ALA A 134 -15.49 1.69 13.29
CA ALA A 134 -15.99 1.66 11.92
C ALA A 134 -16.62 0.31 11.58
N HIS A 135 -15.96 -0.79 11.94
CA HIS A 135 -16.49 -2.14 11.77
C HIS A 135 -17.81 -2.33 12.51
N ALA A 136 -17.87 -1.95 13.80
CA ALA A 136 -19.11 -2.08 14.58
C ALA A 136 -20.28 -1.25 14.04
N VAL A 137 -20.01 -0.04 13.52
CA VAL A 137 -21.04 0.78 12.85
C VAL A 137 -21.47 0.13 11.54
N TRP A 138 -20.53 -0.35 10.73
CA TRP A 138 -20.82 -1.02 9.47
C TRP A 138 -21.69 -2.27 9.65
N GLU A 139 -21.40 -3.12 10.63
CA GLU A 139 -22.20 -4.31 10.92
C GLU A 139 -23.67 -3.95 11.19
N ARG A 140 -23.93 -2.85 11.92
CA ARG A 140 -25.30 -2.35 12.13
C ARG A 140 -25.93 -1.81 10.86
N VAL A 141 -25.18 -1.11 10.02
CA VAL A 141 -25.64 -0.65 8.70
C VAL A 141 -25.99 -1.83 7.80
N ALA A 142 -25.14 -2.86 7.75
CA ALA A 142 -25.38 -4.08 6.97
C ALA A 142 -26.59 -4.86 7.49
N ALA A 143 -26.79 -4.92 8.81
CA ALA A 143 -28.00 -5.51 9.39
C ALA A 143 -29.27 -4.72 9.03
N ALA A 144 -29.20 -3.38 9.01
CA ALA A 144 -30.32 -2.53 8.60
C ALA A 144 -30.56 -2.56 7.08
N CYS A 145 -29.51 -2.74 6.29
CA CYS A 145 -29.54 -2.79 4.83
C CYS A 145 -28.81 -4.04 4.27
N PRO A 146 -29.39 -5.26 4.37
CA PRO A 146 -28.66 -6.50 4.04
C PRO A 146 -28.24 -6.67 2.58
N LYS A 147 -28.89 -5.98 1.64
CA LYS A 147 -28.50 -6.03 0.22
C LYS A 147 -27.38 -5.03 -0.10
N LEU A 148 -27.12 -4.08 0.81
CA LEU A 148 -26.08 -3.06 0.66
C LEU A 148 -26.15 -2.28 -0.66
N THR A 149 -27.35 -2.08 -1.20
CA THR A 149 -27.54 -1.37 -2.48
C THR A 149 -27.85 0.12 -2.28
N PRO A 150 -27.55 0.98 -3.26
CA PRO A 150 -27.95 2.38 -3.24
C PRO A 150 -29.46 2.56 -2.97
N ALA A 151 -30.30 1.78 -3.66
CA ALA A 151 -31.75 1.84 -3.51
C ALA A 151 -32.24 1.48 -2.09
N GLN A 152 -31.55 0.55 -1.42
CA GLN A 152 -31.90 0.17 -0.05
C GLN A 152 -31.50 1.26 0.96
N MET A 153 -30.30 1.84 0.82
CA MET A 153 -29.83 2.92 1.69
C MET A 153 -30.75 4.15 1.57
N LEU A 154 -31.14 4.52 0.34
CA LEU A 154 -32.10 5.60 0.09
C LEU A 154 -33.46 5.34 0.75
N ARG A 155 -33.95 4.09 0.70
CA ARG A 155 -35.22 3.72 1.34
C ARG A 155 -35.13 3.76 2.87
N ALA A 156 -33.98 3.41 3.44
CA ALA A 156 -33.76 3.48 4.88
C ALA A 156 -33.85 4.93 5.38
N GLY A 157 -33.29 5.86 4.60
CA GLY A 157 -33.31 7.29 4.92
C GLY A 157 -32.37 7.67 6.07
N PRO A 158 -32.24 8.97 6.35
CA PRO A 158 -31.21 9.49 7.24
C PRO A 158 -31.42 9.07 8.70
N GLU A 159 -32.67 9.01 9.14
CA GLU A 159 -33.02 8.65 10.52
C GLU A 159 -32.64 7.19 10.83
N LYS A 160 -33.00 6.25 9.94
CA LYS A 160 -32.65 4.84 10.13
C LYS A 160 -31.14 4.63 10.09
N LEU A 161 -30.43 5.27 9.16
CA LEU A 161 -28.98 5.19 9.10
C LEU A 161 -28.32 5.77 10.35
N ALA A 162 -28.82 6.87 10.90
CA ALA A 162 -28.33 7.44 12.15
C ALA A 162 -28.48 6.47 13.33
N THR A 163 -29.57 5.68 13.39
CA THR A 163 -29.75 4.65 14.45
C THR A 163 -28.69 3.54 14.41
N CYS A 164 -27.95 3.39 13.31
CA CYS A 164 -26.82 2.45 13.20
C CYS A 164 -25.53 2.97 13.87
N GLY A 165 -25.57 4.17 14.47
CA GLY A 165 -24.41 4.82 15.09
C GLY A 165 -23.63 5.71 14.13
N LEU A 166 -24.24 6.08 12.98
CA LEU A 166 -23.71 7.12 12.10
C LEU A 166 -24.05 8.50 12.68
N SER A 167 -23.15 9.45 12.50
CA SER A 167 -23.52 10.86 12.68
C SER A 167 -24.53 11.27 11.61
N LYS A 168 -25.36 12.28 11.90
CA LYS A 168 -26.32 12.83 10.92
C LYS A 168 -25.65 13.14 9.57
N ARG A 169 -24.47 13.76 9.63
CA ARG A 169 -23.69 14.13 8.45
C ARG A 169 -23.19 12.93 7.64
N LYS A 170 -22.75 11.85 8.30
CA LYS A 170 -22.36 10.62 7.60
C LYS A 170 -23.56 9.90 6.97
N ALA A 171 -24.72 9.93 7.62
CA ALA A 171 -25.95 9.42 7.03
C ALA A 171 -26.32 10.20 5.76
N GLU A 172 -26.25 11.53 5.80
CA GLU A 172 -26.45 12.39 4.61
C GLU A 172 -25.46 12.06 3.48
N TYR A 173 -24.17 11.89 3.79
CA TYR A 173 -23.15 11.55 2.79
C TYR A 173 -23.40 10.20 2.12
N ILE A 174 -23.81 9.18 2.89
CA ILE A 174 -24.16 7.86 2.33
C ILE A 174 -25.38 7.96 1.41
N LEU A 175 -26.37 8.79 1.75
CA LEU A 175 -27.55 9.00 0.91
C LEU A 175 -27.23 9.79 -0.36
N ASP A 176 -26.34 10.78 -0.27
CA ASP A 176 -25.85 11.52 -1.42
C ASP A 176 -25.09 10.60 -2.39
N LEU A 177 -24.15 9.81 -1.86
CA LEU A 177 -23.47 8.74 -2.59
C LEU A 177 -24.46 7.78 -3.26
N ALA A 178 -25.45 7.29 -2.52
CA ALA A 178 -26.45 6.38 -3.06
C ALA A 178 -27.31 7.03 -4.16
N SER A 179 -27.57 8.34 -4.06
CA SER A 179 -28.29 9.10 -5.08
C SER A 179 -27.49 9.21 -6.37
N HIS A 180 -26.19 9.51 -6.28
CA HIS A 180 -25.30 9.56 -7.44
C HIS A 180 -25.23 8.22 -8.18
N PHE A 181 -25.06 7.10 -7.45
CA PHE A 181 -25.07 5.76 -8.02
C PHE A 181 -26.42 5.42 -8.67
N LYS A 182 -27.54 5.75 -8.02
CA LYS A 182 -28.88 5.45 -8.54
C LYS A 182 -29.23 6.29 -9.78
N ALA A 183 -28.77 7.53 -9.82
CA ALA A 183 -29.06 8.46 -10.92
C ALA A 183 -28.19 8.18 -12.17
N GLY A 184 -27.15 7.36 -12.07
CA GLY A 184 -26.21 7.12 -13.17
C GLY A 184 -25.34 8.34 -13.49
N HIS A 185 -25.11 9.22 -12.51
CA HIS A 185 -24.25 10.39 -12.66
C HIS A 185 -22.75 10.05 -12.60
N LEU A 186 -22.41 8.76 -12.42
CA LEU A 186 -21.06 8.26 -12.27
C LEU A 186 -20.74 7.28 -13.39
N HIS A 187 -19.53 7.35 -13.92
CA HIS A 187 -19.03 6.46 -14.98
C HIS A 187 -18.45 5.17 -14.38
N VAL A 188 -19.21 4.51 -13.51
CA VAL A 188 -18.74 3.34 -12.72
C VAL A 188 -18.18 2.23 -13.62
N ALA A 189 -18.78 2.02 -14.79
CA ALA A 189 -18.32 1.02 -15.77
C ALA A 189 -16.95 1.36 -16.40
N ASP A 190 -16.62 2.65 -16.47
CA ASP A 190 -15.42 3.16 -17.14
C ASP A 190 -14.27 3.46 -16.17
N TRP A 191 -14.53 3.49 -14.85
CA TRP A 191 -13.53 3.77 -13.81
C TRP A 191 -12.29 2.90 -13.91
N ALA A 192 -12.40 1.64 -14.35
CA ALA A 192 -11.26 0.75 -14.53
C ALA A 192 -10.28 1.25 -15.62
N THR A 193 -10.77 1.96 -16.63
CA THR A 193 -10.01 2.49 -17.76
C THR A 193 -9.71 3.99 -17.67
N MET A 194 -10.42 4.73 -16.83
CA MET A 194 -10.18 6.17 -16.62
C MET A 194 -8.86 6.44 -15.89
N ASP A 195 -8.28 7.61 -16.14
CA ASP A 195 -7.11 8.08 -15.39
C ASP A 195 -7.46 8.34 -13.93
N ASP A 196 -6.48 8.17 -13.04
CA ASP A 196 -6.67 8.29 -11.59
C ASP A 196 -7.22 9.67 -11.18
N GLU A 197 -6.75 10.75 -11.81
CA GLU A 197 -7.23 12.11 -11.50
C GLU A 197 -8.64 12.38 -12.04
N ASP A 198 -9.08 11.73 -13.11
CA ASP A 198 -10.45 11.83 -13.61
C ASP A 198 -11.43 11.14 -12.67
N VAL A 199 -11.08 9.94 -12.19
CA VAL A 199 -11.87 9.22 -11.18
C VAL A 199 -11.94 10.03 -9.88
N ILE A 200 -10.83 10.64 -9.44
CA ILE A 200 -10.83 11.53 -8.28
C ILE A 200 -11.76 12.72 -8.52
N ALA A 201 -11.64 13.41 -9.66
CA ALA A 201 -12.44 14.59 -9.98
C ALA A 201 -13.95 14.31 -9.98
N GLU A 202 -14.35 13.13 -10.45
CA GLU A 202 -15.73 12.66 -10.43
C GLU A 202 -16.19 12.34 -9.00
N LEU A 203 -15.41 11.57 -8.23
CA LEU A 203 -15.77 11.16 -6.88
C LEU A 203 -15.89 12.33 -5.89
N VAL A 204 -15.05 13.35 -6.02
CA VAL A 204 -15.08 14.53 -5.11
C VAL A 204 -16.29 15.44 -5.34
N GLN A 205 -17.07 15.24 -6.40
CA GLN A 205 -18.36 15.92 -6.56
C GLN A 205 -19.40 15.45 -5.55
N ILE A 206 -19.22 14.24 -5.00
CA ILE A 206 -20.13 13.64 -4.03
C ILE A 206 -19.85 14.22 -2.65
N ARG A 207 -20.88 14.70 -1.97
CA ARG A 207 -20.73 15.31 -0.65
C ARG A 207 -20.18 14.30 0.35
N GLY A 208 -19.09 14.68 0.99
CA GLY A 208 -18.45 13.84 2.02
C GLY A 208 -17.35 12.92 1.48
N ILE A 209 -17.11 12.92 0.17
CA ILE A 209 -15.95 12.26 -0.45
C ILE A 209 -14.94 13.36 -0.80
N GLY A 210 -13.79 13.33 -0.13
CA GLY A 210 -12.65 14.19 -0.45
C GLY A 210 -11.56 13.42 -1.19
N ARG A 211 -10.50 14.12 -1.61
CA ARG A 211 -9.36 13.53 -2.33
C ARG A 211 -8.79 12.30 -1.64
N TRP A 212 -8.53 12.38 -0.33
CA TRP A 212 -8.04 11.22 0.44
C TRP A 212 -8.98 10.01 0.33
N THR A 213 -10.30 10.20 0.41
CA THR A 213 -11.26 9.08 0.26
C THR A 213 -11.27 8.52 -1.16
N ALA A 214 -11.16 9.38 -2.18
CA ALA A 214 -11.03 8.94 -3.57
C ALA A 214 -9.72 8.15 -3.79
N GLU A 215 -8.60 8.60 -3.24
CA GLU A 215 -7.32 7.86 -3.30
C GLU A 215 -7.41 6.50 -2.59
N MET A 216 -8.06 6.43 -1.43
CA MET A 216 -8.34 5.14 -0.76
C MET A 216 -9.17 4.24 -1.66
N PHE A 217 -10.18 4.78 -2.35
CA PHE A 217 -10.98 4.02 -3.31
C PHE A 217 -10.15 3.50 -4.48
N LEU A 218 -9.28 4.33 -5.07
CA LEU A 218 -8.35 3.90 -6.12
C LEU A 218 -7.46 2.74 -5.66
N MET A 219 -6.95 2.79 -4.43
CA MET A 219 -6.10 1.74 -3.88
C MET A 219 -6.85 0.44 -3.56
N PHE A 220 -8.01 0.53 -2.89
CA PHE A 220 -8.68 -0.65 -2.32
C PHE A 220 -9.80 -1.22 -3.16
N ASN A 221 -10.42 -0.43 -4.04
CA ASN A 221 -11.43 -0.93 -4.97
C ASN A 221 -10.83 -1.19 -6.36
N LEU A 222 -10.23 -0.16 -6.97
CA LEU A 222 -9.65 -0.25 -8.32
C LEU A 222 -8.25 -0.88 -8.35
N MET A 223 -7.63 -1.09 -7.18
CA MET A 223 -6.31 -1.69 -7.04
C MET A 223 -5.28 -1.01 -7.96
N ARG A 224 -5.28 0.33 -7.99
CA ARG A 224 -4.32 1.11 -8.77
C ARG A 224 -2.91 0.99 -8.16
N PRO A 225 -1.86 0.76 -8.96
CA PRO A 225 -0.52 0.49 -8.45
C PRO A 225 0.22 1.72 -7.90
N ASN A 226 -0.13 2.93 -8.36
CA ASN A 226 0.71 4.12 -8.21
C ASN A 226 0.05 5.29 -7.45
N VAL A 227 -0.80 5.02 -6.47
CA VAL A 227 -1.50 6.06 -5.70
C VAL A 227 -0.68 6.43 -4.45
N LEU A 228 -0.58 7.74 -4.15
CA LEU A 228 0.13 8.26 -2.98
C LEU A 228 -0.74 9.23 -2.19
N PRO A 229 -1.42 8.76 -1.13
CA PRO A 229 -2.33 9.57 -0.34
C PRO A 229 -1.57 10.46 0.66
N LEU A 230 -1.03 11.60 0.19
CA LEU A 230 -0.21 12.51 1.03
C LEU A 230 -0.98 13.19 2.17
N ASP A 231 -2.31 13.12 2.16
CA ASP A 231 -3.17 13.58 3.25
C ASP A 231 -3.37 12.50 4.33
N ASP A 232 -2.85 11.29 4.13
CA ASP A 232 -2.95 10.20 5.08
C ASP A 232 -1.94 10.32 6.23
N LEU A 233 -2.45 10.61 7.44
CA LEU A 233 -1.62 10.74 8.63
C LEU A 233 -0.87 9.45 8.99
N GLY A 234 -1.44 8.27 8.66
CA GLY A 234 -0.80 6.98 8.86
C GLY A 234 0.44 6.82 8.01
N LEU A 235 0.37 7.20 6.73
CA LEU A 235 1.49 7.20 5.80
C LEU A 235 2.56 8.19 6.24
N ILE A 236 2.18 9.43 6.58
CA ILE A 236 3.15 10.45 7.05
C ILE A 236 3.86 9.95 8.32
N LYS A 237 3.12 9.37 9.27
CA LYS A 237 3.70 8.78 10.47
C LYS A 237 4.63 7.60 10.15
N ALA A 238 4.27 6.75 9.19
CA ALA A 238 5.09 5.61 8.80
C ALA A 238 6.39 6.06 8.14
N ILE A 239 6.33 7.09 7.30
CA ILE A 239 7.52 7.70 6.69
C ILE A 239 8.41 8.30 7.79
N SER A 240 7.83 9.05 8.73
CA SER A 240 8.52 9.62 9.88
C SER A 240 9.30 8.56 10.66
N VAL A 241 8.63 7.49 11.09
CA VAL A 241 9.25 6.43 11.89
C VAL A 241 10.34 5.70 11.11
N ASN A 242 10.10 5.34 9.85
CA ASN A 242 11.00 4.44 9.12
C ASN A 242 12.15 5.14 8.37
N TYR A 243 11.96 6.40 7.94
CA TYR A 243 12.94 7.15 7.14
C TYR A 243 13.57 8.32 7.90
N PHE A 244 12.88 8.88 8.90
CA PHE A 244 13.30 10.06 9.64
C PHE A 244 13.46 9.81 11.15
N SER A 245 13.53 8.55 11.58
CA SER A 245 13.73 8.17 13.00
C SER A 245 12.68 8.75 13.96
N GLY A 246 11.46 8.99 13.47
CA GLY A 246 10.35 9.54 14.25
C GLY A 246 10.23 11.06 14.24
N GLU A 247 11.13 11.78 13.56
CA GLU A 247 11.03 13.24 13.40
C GLU A 247 9.82 13.63 12.51
N PRO A 248 9.22 14.81 12.72
CA PRO A 248 8.13 15.31 11.87
C PRO A 248 8.51 15.36 10.39
N VAL A 249 7.59 14.96 9.51
CA VAL A 249 7.80 14.92 8.06
C VAL A 249 6.77 15.80 7.36
N THR A 250 7.24 16.68 6.48
CA THR A 250 6.41 17.51 5.62
C THR A 250 5.92 16.72 4.40
N ARG A 251 4.86 17.21 3.75
CA ARG A 251 4.37 16.61 2.49
C ARG A 251 5.42 16.62 1.37
N SER A 252 6.31 17.61 1.36
CA SER A 252 7.39 17.69 0.36
C SER A 252 8.40 16.56 0.57
N GLU A 253 8.88 16.39 1.80
CA GLU A 253 9.81 15.32 2.16
C GLU A 253 9.19 13.94 1.95
N ALA A 254 7.91 13.76 2.31
CA ALA A 254 7.18 12.52 2.04
C ALA A 254 7.13 12.21 0.53
N ARG A 255 6.92 13.23 -0.31
CA ARG A 255 6.91 13.09 -1.77
C ARG A 255 8.30 12.74 -2.33
N GLU A 256 9.35 13.33 -1.79
CA GLU A 256 10.74 13.02 -2.19
C GLU A 256 11.10 11.56 -1.88
N VAL A 257 10.75 11.07 -0.69
CA VAL A 257 10.92 9.64 -0.37
C VAL A 257 10.09 8.77 -1.32
N ALA A 258 8.83 9.14 -1.55
CA ALA A 258 7.91 8.39 -2.38
C ALA A 258 8.22 8.40 -3.88
N ALA A 259 9.14 9.26 -4.35
CA ALA A 259 9.61 9.25 -5.72
C ALA A 259 10.33 7.93 -6.06
N ASN A 260 11.04 7.34 -5.09
CA ASN A 260 11.73 6.06 -5.29
C ASN A 260 10.77 4.85 -5.35
N TRP A 261 9.48 5.06 -5.06
CA TRP A 261 8.48 4.01 -5.07
C TRP A 261 7.75 3.88 -6.40
N GLU A 262 7.90 4.79 -7.35
CA GLU A 262 7.24 4.68 -8.65
C GLU A 262 7.68 3.41 -9.42
N PRO A 263 6.75 2.71 -10.11
CA PRO A 263 5.31 2.97 -10.24
C PRO A 263 4.44 2.27 -9.17
N TRP A 264 5.02 1.89 -8.03
CA TRP A 264 4.47 1.00 -7.00
C TRP A 264 4.13 1.70 -5.67
N ARG A 265 3.75 2.98 -5.72
CA ARG A 265 3.44 3.77 -4.52
C ARG A 265 2.37 3.11 -3.63
N THR A 266 1.35 2.50 -4.22
CA THR A 266 0.30 1.80 -3.46
C THR A 266 0.89 0.67 -2.61
N VAL A 267 1.79 -0.13 -3.17
CA VAL A 267 2.43 -1.26 -2.48
C VAL A 267 3.34 -0.75 -1.36
N ALA A 268 4.15 0.27 -1.63
CA ALA A 268 5.00 0.89 -0.62
C ALA A 268 4.19 1.47 0.55
N THR A 269 3.14 2.25 0.26
CA THR A 269 2.22 2.81 1.25
C THR A 269 1.57 1.71 2.10
N TRP A 270 1.11 0.63 1.46
CA TRP A 270 0.44 -0.47 2.15
C TRP A 270 1.35 -1.22 3.14
N TYR A 271 2.62 -1.44 2.79
CA TYR A 271 3.60 -2.03 3.71
C TYR A 271 4.03 -1.04 4.80
N LEU A 272 4.07 0.26 4.49
CA LEU A 272 4.39 1.28 5.48
C LEU A 272 3.32 1.39 6.56
N TRP A 273 2.03 1.31 6.22
CA TRP A 273 0.97 1.22 7.24
C TRP A 273 1.19 0.02 8.18
N ARG A 274 1.56 -1.13 7.63
CA ARG A 274 1.82 -2.34 8.40
C ARG A 274 2.99 -2.22 9.38
N SER A 275 3.99 -1.42 9.03
CA SER A 275 5.13 -1.14 9.91
C SER A 275 4.73 -0.42 11.20
N LEU A 276 3.60 0.31 11.19
CA LEU A 276 3.03 0.94 12.37
C LEU A 276 2.07 0.01 13.12
N GLU A 277 1.19 -0.66 12.37
CA GLU A 277 0.16 -1.55 12.90
C GLU A 277 0.15 -2.85 12.09
N PRO A 278 0.55 -4.01 12.65
CA PRO A 278 0.67 -5.25 11.88
C PRO A 278 -0.64 -5.78 11.27
N THR A 279 -1.79 -5.29 11.74
CA THR A 279 -3.11 -5.74 11.29
C THR A 279 -3.65 -4.84 10.16
N PRO A 280 -4.03 -5.39 8.99
CA PRO A 280 -4.55 -4.58 7.88
C PRO A 280 -5.86 -3.86 8.19
N VAL A 281 -5.97 -2.62 7.71
CA VAL A 281 -7.26 -1.94 7.56
C VAL A 281 -7.96 -2.50 6.32
N LEU A 282 -9.12 -3.13 6.51
CA LEU A 282 -9.96 -3.63 5.43
C LEU A 282 -11.08 -2.62 5.16
N TYR A 283 -10.88 -1.77 4.16
CA TYR A 283 -11.92 -0.89 3.64
C TYR A 283 -13.04 -1.69 2.96
#